data_AF-J1RUG5-F1
#
_entry.id   AF-J1RUG5-F1
#
_cell.length_a   1.000
_cell.length_b   1.000
_cell.length_c   1.000
_cell.angle_alpha   90.00
_cell.angle_beta   90.00
_cell.angle_gamma   90.00
#
_symmetry.space_group_name_H-M   'P 1'
#
loop_
_entity.id
_entity.type
_entity.pdbx_description
1 polymer ?
#
loop_
_entity_poly.entity_id
_entity_poly.type
_entity_poly.pdbx_seq_one_letter_code
_entity_poly.pdbx_strand_id
1 'polypeptide(L)'
;MTEEQREKLSYGCVGVTWVNSGPYPTNKLAFAFFDENKYQNDLKNSRPRPNETQAEFEGRIAKDSFDEGKGFQRARDVASVMNKALESAHNEGTYIDNLKTELANKNDALRYEGSGSNFYSALGDTPSFKERDGGNYDPSKMKAVVYSKHFWSGQDQRGSADKRKYGDPDAFRPDQGTGLVDMSKDRNIPRSPAKPGESWVNFDYGWFGAQTEADADKTIWTHANHYHAPNGGMGPMNVYESKFRNWSAGYADFDRGTYVITFIPKSWNTAPAEVKQGWP
;
A
#
# COMPACT_ATOMS: atom_id res chain seq x y z
N MET A 1 -18.31 15.97 6.35
CA MET A 1 -17.18 15.44 7.14
C MET A 1 -17.40 15.82 8.60
N THR A 2 -17.32 14.86 9.52
CA THR A 2 -17.49 15.10 10.96
C THR A 2 -16.25 15.77 11.59
N GLU A 3 -16.31 16.15 12.87
CA GLU A 3 -15.15 16.66 13.60
C GLU A 3 -14.02 15.63 13.71
N GLU A 4 -14.34 14.40 14.13
CA GLU A 4 -13.38 13.30 14.19
C GLU A 4 -12.73 13.03 12.82
N GLN A 5 -13.50 13.07 11.73
CA GLN A 5 -12.94 12.90 10.38
C GLN A 5 -12.02 14.07 9.98
N ARG A 6 -12.35 15.31 10.36
CA ARG A 6 -11.47 16.47 10.11
C ARG A 6 -10.17 16.35 10.91
N GLU A 7 -10.24 15.88 12.14
CA GLU A 7 -9.05 15.61 12.96
C GLU A 7 -8.18 14.55 12.29
N LYS A 8 -8.74 13.40 11.91
CA LYS A 8 -8.02 12.34 11.18
C LYS A 8 -7.38 12.86 9.90
N LEU A 9 -8.11 13.64 9.11
CA LEU A 9 -7.60 14.23 7.87
C LEU A 9 -6.38 15.13 8.12
N SER A 10 -6.36 15.85 9.25
CA SER A 10 -5.31 16.80 9.59
C SER A 10 -3.93 16.17 9.82
N TYR A 11 -3.83 14.84 9.91
CA TYR A 11 -2.56 14.11 10.07
C TYR A 11 -1.72 14.02 8.79
N GLY A 12 -2.13 14.64 7.68
CA GLY A 12 -1.34 14.72 6.46
C GLY A 12 -1.49 13.50 5.57
N CYS A 13 -0.38 12.94 5.07
CA CYS A 13 -0.36 11.86 4.08
C CYS A 13 -1.32 10.70 4.44
N VAL A 14 -1.32 10.28 5.71
CA VAL A 14 -2.19 9.18 6.18
C VAL A 14 -3.67 9.57 6.30
N GLY A 15 -3.97 10.85 6.48
CA GLY A 15 -5.29 11.35 6.85
C GLY A 15 -6.36 11.07 5.81
N VAL A 16 -6.03 11.18 4.52
CA VAL A 16 -6.96 10.89 3.41
C VAL A 16 -7.37 9.41 3.45
N THR A 17 -6.39 8.51 3.53
CA THR A 17 -6.64 7.07 3.63
C THR A 17 -7.45 6.74 4.88
N TRP A 18 -7.10 7.32 6.04
CA TRP A 18 -7.78 7.07 7.31
C TRP A 18 -9.26 7.48 7.26
N VAL A 19 -9.57 8.66 6.73
CA VAL A 19 -10.97 9.11 6.60
C VAL A 19 -11.74 8.26 5.59
N ASN A 20 -11.11 7.88 4.49
CA ASN A 20 -11.78 7.17 3.41
C ASN A 20 -12.03 5.68 3.70
N SER A 21 -11.15 5.04 4.48
CA SER A 21 -11.30 3.65 4.90
C SER A 21 -12.06 3.50 6.22
N GLY A 22 -12.00 4.50 7.11
CA GLY A 22 -12.58 4.47 8.46
C GLY A 22 -11.53 4.28 9.57
N PRO A 23 -10.81 3.14 9.64
CA PRO A 23 -9.76 2.89 10.61
C PRO A 23 -8.38 3.36 10.11
N TYR A 24 -7.44 3.52 11.04
CA TYR A 24 -6.05 3.81 10.70
C TYR A 24 -5.45 2.65 9.89
N PRO A 25 -4.67 2.90 8.82
CA PRO A 25 -4.18 1.84 7.95
C PRO A 25 -3.24 0.88 8.67
N THR A 26 -3.62 -0.40 8.67
CA THR A 26 -2.84 -1.49 9.29
C THR A 26 -1.79 -2.08 8.36
N ASN A 27 -1.95 -1.93 7.04
CA ASN A 27 -1.08 -2.47 5.99
C ASN A 27 -0.94 -4.01 5.99
N LYS A 28 -1.83 -4.75 6.66
CA LYS A 28 -1.70 -6.20 6.86
C LYS A 28 -1.73 -7.03 5.56
N LEU A 29 -2.60 -6.65 4.62
CA LEU A 29 -2.77 -7.33 3.34
C LEU A 29 -2.13 -6.48 2.24
N ALA A 30 -0.83 -6.61 2.08
CA ALA A 30 -0.02 -5.79 1.19
C ALA A 30 0.56 -6.62 0.04
N PHE A 31 0.61 -6.02 -1.15
CA PHE A 31 1.20 -6.61 -2.34
C PHE A 31 2.31 -5.73 -2.91
N ALA A 32 3.30 -6.36 -3.53
CA ALA A 32 4.30 -5.71 -4.37
C ALA A 32 4.75 -6.69 -5.46
N PHE A 33 5.53 -6.19 -6.42
CA PHE A 33 6.24 -7.03 -7.37
C PHE A 33 7.74 -6.72 -7.30
N PHE A 34 8.56 -7.76 -7.30
CA PHE A 34 10.01 -7.68 -7.29
C PHE A 34 10.58 -8.65 -8.31
N ASP A 35 11.36 -8.13 -9.25
CA ASP A 35 12.03 -8.95 -10.26
C ASP A 35 13.34 -9.52 -9.68
N GLU A 36 13.25 -10.72 -9.08
CA GLU A 36 14.40 -11.40 -8.48
C GLU A 36 15.48 -11.70 -9.53
N ASN A 37 15.10 -12.01 -10.77
CA ASN A 37 16.08 -12.27 -11.84
C ASN A 37 16.84 -11.01 -12.21
N LYS A 38 16.15 -9.88 -12.37
CA LYS A 38 16.78 -8.57 -12.60
C LYS A 38 17.70 -8.21 -11.43
N TYR A 39 17.24 -8.36 -10.19
CA TYR A 39 18.05 -8.09 -9.00
C TYR A 39 19.37 -8.89 -9.00
N GLN A 40 19.30 -10.21 -9.17
CA GLN A 40 20.48 -11.06 -9.18
C GLN A 40 21.41 -10.76 -10.37
N ASN A 41 20.83 -10.51 -11.55
CA ASN A 41 21.59 -10.14 -12.73
C ASN A 41 22.33 -8.81 -12.53
N ASP A 42 21.66 -7.80 -12.01
CA ASP A 42 22.23 -6.47 -11.85
C ASP A 42 23.30 -6.45 -10.75
N LEU A 43 23.12 -7.19 -9.66
CA LEU A 43 24.16 -7.37 -8.65
C LEU A 43 25.42 -8.03 -9.21
N LYS A 44 25.27 -9.01 -10.09
CA LYS A 44 26.39 -9.77 -10.66
C LYS A 44 27.10 -9.02 -11.79
N ASN A 45 26.34 -8.31 -12.62
CA ASN A 45 26.83 -7.78 -13.91
C ASN A 45 26.99 -6.26 -13.92
N SER A 46 26.44 -5.53 -12.95
CA SER A 46 26.70 -4.10 -12.78
C SER A 46 27.83 -3.87 -11.76
N ARG A 47 28.25 -2.61 -11.63
CA ARG A 47 29.24 -2.19 -10.63
C ARG A 47 28.71 -0.96 -9.87
N PRO A 48 29.17 -0.73 -8.62
CA PRO A 48 28.92 0.53 -7.94
C PRO A 48 29.33 1.72 -8.80
N ARG A 49 28.51 2.77 -8.79
CA ARG A 49 28.81 4.06 -9.42
C ARG A 49 30.01 4.73 -8.72
N PRO A 50 30.68 5.71 -9.36
CA PRO A 50 31.74 6.46 -8.67
C PRO A 50 31.24 7.05 -7.35
N ASN A 51 31.96 6.80 -6.26
CA ASN A 51 31.64 7.18 -4.88
C ASN A 51 30.42 6.49 -4.26
N GLU A 52 29.87 5.46 -4.89
CA GLU A 52 28.80 4.63 -4.31
C GLU A 52 29.42 3.53 -3.44
N THR A 53 28.95 3.43 -2.19
CA THR A 53 29.34 2.32 -1.32
C THR A 53 28.69 1.02 -1.77
N GLN A 54 29.22 -0.14 -1.36
CA GLN A 54 28.61 -1.43 -1.70
C GLN A 54 27.16 -1.53 -1.17
N ALA A 55 26.89 -1.02 0.04
CA ALA A 55 25.54 -1.02 0.61
C ALA A 55 24.58 -0.09 -0.15
N GLU A 56 25.06 1.06 -0.62
CA GLU A 56 24.29 1.97 -1.48
C GLU A 56 23.99 1.35 -2.84
N PHE A 57 24.97 0.67 -3.44
CA PHE A 57 24.78 -0.10 -4.66
C PHE A 57 23.70 -1.17 -4.50
N GLU A 58 23.81 -2.03 -3.47
CA GLU A 58 22.86 -3.13 -3.24
C GLU A 58 21.45 -2.61 -2.92
N GLY A 59 21.34 -1.59 -2.06
CA GLY A 59 20.07 -0.96 -1.72
C GLY A 59 19.39 -0.32 -2.93
N ARG A 60 20.16 0.36 -3.80
CA ARG A 60 19.65 0.92 -5.05
C ARG A 60 19.21 -0.17 -6.03
N ILE A 61 20.01 -1.22 -6.23
CA ILE A 61 19.65 -2.32 -7.13
C ILE A 61 18.38 -3.04 -6.65
N ALA A 62 18.20 -3.20 -5.34
CA ALA A 62 16.94 -3.70 -4.78
C ALA A 62 15.77 -2.75 -5.08
N LYS A 63 15.90 -1.45 -4.80
CA LYS A 63 14.87 -0.44 -5.13
C LYS A 63 14.48 -0.50 -6.62
N ASP A 64 15.46 -0.50 -7.51
CA ASP A 64 15.28 -0.51 -8.97
C ASP A 64 14.68 -1.83 -9.51
N SER A 65 14.62 -2.88 -8.69
CA SER A 65 14.00 -4.17 -9.05
C SER A 65 12.56 -4.33 -8.58
N PHE A 66 12.02 -3.36 -7.84
CA PHE A 66 10.58 -3.25 -7.64
C PHE A 66 9.91 -2.68 -8.89
N ASP A 67 8.74 -3.21 -9.22
CA ASP A 67 7.88 -2.69 -10.28
C ASP A 67 6.52 -2.33 -9.68
N GLU A 68 6.33 -1.03 -9.43
CA GLU A 68 5.12 -0.49 -8.82
C GLU A 68 3.88 -0.69 -9.71
N GLY A 69 4.03 -0.66 -11.03
CA GLY A 69 2.93 -0.93 -11.97
C GLY A 69 2.42 -2.36 -11.84
N LYS A 70 3.33 -3.34 -11.79
CA LYS A 70 2.96 -4.75 -11.57
C LYS A 70 2.44 -5.00 -10.16
N GLY A 71 3.01 -4.35 -9.15
CA GLY A 71 2.53 -4.43 -7.76
C GLY A 71 1.09 -3.90 -7.62
N PHE A 72 0.80 -2.75 -8.24
CA PHE A 72 -0.55 -2.19 -8.28
C PHE A 72 -1.51 -3.12 -9.02
N GLN A 73 -1.13 -3.59 -10.21
CA GLN A 73 -1.97 -4.50 -10.99
C GLN A 73 -2.30 -5.77 -10.21
N ARG A 74 -1.32 -6.34 -9.49
CA ARG A 74 -1.54 -7.51 -8.62
C ARG A 74 -2.61 -7.22 -7.56
N ALA A 75 -2.53 -6.10 -6.86
CA ALA A 75 -3.54 -5.73 -5.87
C ALA A 75 -4.92 -5.51 -6.51
N ARG A 76 -5.00 -4.91 -7.70
CA ARG A 76 -6.27 -4.75 -8.44
C ARG A 76 -6.89 -6.09 -8.82
N ASP A 77 -6.09 -7.01 -9.35
CA ASP A 77 -6.56 -8.33 -9.76
C ASP A 77 -7.11 -9.11 -8.58
N VAL A 78 -6.39 -9.09 -7.45
CA VAL A 78 -6.82 -9.73 -6.21
C VAL A 78 -8.07 -9.07 -5.64
N ALA A 79 -8.14 -7.73 -5.61
CA ALA A 79 -9.33 -7.00 -5.17
C ALA A 79 -10.55 -7.31 -6.06
N SER A 80 -10.36 -7.49 -7.36
CA SER A 80 -11.44 -7.92 -8.27
C SER A 80 -11.93 -9.32 -7.95
N VAL A 81 -11.04 -10.26 -7.63
CA VAL A 81 -11.42 -11.62 -7.21
C VAL A 81 -12.18 -11.58 -5.88
N MET A 82 -11.71 -10.78 -4.91
CA MET A 82 -12.38 -10.59 -3.62
C MET A 82 -13.78 -9.98 -3.80
N ASN A 83 -13.92 -8.95 -4.63
CA ASN A 83 -15.21 -8.32 -4.93
C ASN A 83 -16.18 -9.30 -5.58
N LYS A 84 -15.72 -10.11 -6.55
CA LYS A 84 -16.54 -11.16 -7.16
C LYS A 84 -16.99 -12.21 -6.14
N ALA A 85 -16.11 -12.63 -5.24
CA ALA A 85 -16.42 -13.63 -4.23
C ALA A 85 -17.48 -13.16 -3.20
N LEU A 86 -17.53 -11.86 -2.90
CA LEU A 86 -18.49 -11.30 -1.95
C LEU A 86 -19.84 -10.92 -2.56
N GLU A 87 -19.98 -10.82 -3.89
CA GLU A 87 -21.18 -10.27 -4.56
C GLU A 87 -22.49 -10.95 -4.14
N SER A 88 -22.48 -12.28 -4.02
CA SER A 88 -23.63 -13.09 -3.63
C SER A 88 -23.48 -13.78 -2.27
N ALA A 89 -22.47 -13.39 -1.48
CA ALA A 89 -22.18 -14.01 -0.20
C ALA A 89 -22.80 -13.21 0.95
N HIS A 90 -23.74 -13.83 1.68
CA HIS A 90 -24.42 -13.22 2.84
C HIS A 90 -23.87 -13.64 4.20
N ASN A 91 -22.76 -14.38 4.21
CA ASN A 91 -21.98 -14.72 5.40
C ASN A 91 -20.51 -14.97 5.00
N GLU A 92 -19.60 -14.84 5.96
CA GLU A 92 -18.16 -14.97 5.72
C GLU A 92 -17.75 -16.36 5.21
N GLY A 93 -18.37 -17.44 5.68
CA GLY A 93 -18.08 -18.80 5.21
C GLY A 93 -18.30 -18.95 3.71
N THR A 94 -19.46 -18.52 3.21
CA THR A 94 -19.76 -18.52 1.76
C THR A 94 -18.80 -17.63 0.97
N TYR A 95 -18.40 -16.47 1.51
CA TYR A 95 -17.41 -15.61 0.87
C TYR A 95 -16.05 -16.33 0.73
N ILE A 96 -15.57 -16.99 1.78
CA ILE A 96 -14.30 -17.71 1.77
C ILE A 96 -14.33 -18.89 0.78
N ASP A 97 -15.45 -19.63 0.72
CA ASP A 97 -15.62 -20.72 -0.24
C ASP A 97 -15.59 -20.20 -1.68
N ASN A 98 -16.36 -19.14 -1.98
CA ASN A 98 -16.34 -18.49 -3.30
C ASN A 98 -14.94 -18.00 -3.67
N LEU A 99 -14.23 -17.37 -2.73
CA LEU A 99 -12.87 -16.86 -2.93
C LEU A 99 -11.91 -17.99 -3.29
N LYS A 100 -11.95 -19.10 -2.54
CA LYS A 100 -11.13 -20.30 -2.83
C LYS A 100 -11.44 -20.88 -4.21
N THR A 101 -12.71 -20.95 -4.60
CA THR A 101 -13.11 -21.42 -5.92
C THR A 101 -12.54 -20.54 -7.03
N GLU A 102 -12.66 -19.21 -6.90
CA GLU A 102 -12.13 -18.27 -7.90
C GLU A 102 -10.60 -18.33 -8.02
N LEU A 103 -9.89 -18.45 -6.89
CA LEU A 103 -8.43 -18.59 -6.87
C LEU A 103 -8.00 -19.93 -7.49
N ALA A 104 -8.70 -21.02 -7.20
CA ALA A 104 -8.44 -22.32 -7.82
C ALA A 104 -8.64 -22.29 -9.34
N ASN A 105 -9.72 -21.67 -9.82
CA ASN A 105 -10.00 -21.51 -11.25
C ASN A 105 -8.91 -20.71 -11.97
N LYS A 106 -8.25 -19.78 -11.27
CA LYS A 106 -7.14 -18.96 -11.80
C LYS A 106 -5.76 -19.60 -11.58
N ASN A 107 -5.67 -20.77 -10.94
CA ASN A 107 -4.40 -21.37 -10.49
C ASN A 107 -3.55 -20.40 -9.64
N ASP A 108 -4.18 -19.55 -8.83
CA ASP A 108 -3.49 -18.54 -8.04
C ASP A 108 -2.89 -19.14 -6.76
N ALA A 109 -1.63 -18.79 -6.45
CA ALA A 109 -0.92 -19.26 -5.27
C ALA A 109 -1.60 -18.84 -3.95
N LEU A 110 -2.35 -17.74 -3.94
CA LEU A 110 -3.10 -17.27 -2.77
C LEU A 110 -4.12 -18.31 -2.27
N ARG A 111 -4.52 -19.28 -3.11
CA ARG A 111 -5.43 -20.35 -2.69
C ARG A 111 -4.88 -21.18 -1.52
N TYR A 112 -3.56 -21.24 -1.37
CA TYR A 112 -2.86 -22.05 -0.36
C TYR A 112 -2.53 -21.29 0.92
N GLU A 113 -2.87 -19.99 1.00
CA GLU A 113 -2.67 -19.22 2.23
C GLU A 113 -3.39 -19.87 3.42
N GLY A 114 -2.78 -19.77 4.60
CA GLY A 114 -3.39 -20.30 5.83
C GLY A 114 -4.71 -19.60 6.15
N SER A 115 -5.66 -20.31 6.76
CA SER A 115 -6.97 -19.74 7.12
C SER A 115 -6.89 -18.54 8.06
N GLY A 116 -5.84 -18.47 8.89
CA GLY A 116 -5.53 -17.32 9.76
C GLY A 116 -4.58 -16.29 9.15
N SER A 117 -4.28 -16.38 7.84
CA SER A 117 -3.43 -15.39 7.15
C SER A 117 -4.14 -14.05 7.03
N ASN A 118 -3.36 -12.97 6.90
CA ASN A 118 -3.87 -11.64 6.62
C ASN A 118 -4.71 -11.58 5.32
N PHE A 119 -4.52 -12.53 4.39
CA PHE A 119 -5.31 -12.61 3.16
C PHE A 119 -6.74 -13.07 3.42
N TYR A 120 -6.92 -14.23 4.06
CA TYR A 120 -8.25 -14.76 4.32
C TYR A 120 -8.96 -14.06 5.49
N SER A 121 -8.23 -13.49 6.45
CA SER A 121 -8.83 -12.74 7.57
C SER A 121 -9.20 -11.30 7.22
N ALA A 122 -8.79 -10.75 6.08
CA ALA A 122 -8.90 -9.32 5.78
C ALA A 122 -10.33 -8.75 5.92
N LEU A 123 -11.34 -9.49 5.45
CA LEU A 123 -12.74 -9.07 5.57
C LEU A 123 -13.20 -9.13 7.04
N GLY A 124 -13.01 -10.28 7.69
CA GLY A 124 -13.33 -10.49 9.10
C GLY A 124 -12.59 -9.56 10.07
N ASP A 125 -11.41 -9.07 9.69
CA ASP A 125 -10.61 -8.11 10.47
C ASP A 125 -11.03 -6.65 10.25
N THR A 126 -11.84 -6.36 9.23
CA THR A 126 -12.31 -5.00 8.92
C THR A 126 -13.39 -4.57 9.93
N PRO A 127 -13.20 -3.50 10.73
CA PRO A 127 -14.17 -3.11 11.76
C PRO A 127 -15.59 -2.85 11.21
N SER A 128 -15.68 -2.09 10.12
CA SER A 128 -16.96 -1.74 9.49
C SER A 128 -17.71 -2.94 8.90
N PHE A 129 -17.06 -4.09 8.74
CA PHE A 129 -17.77 -5.33 8.37
C PHE A 129 -18.69 -5.82 9.50
N LYS A 130 -18.29 -5.64 10.77
CA LYS A 130 -19.02 -6.09 11.96
C LYS A 130 -20.07 -5.10 12.44
N GLU A 131 -19.93 -3.84 12.05
CA GLU A 131 -20.84 -2.75 12.43
C GLU A 131 -22.22 -2.92 11.81
N ARG A 132 -23.26 -2.67 12.62
CA ARG A 132 -24.67 -2.77 12.20
C ARG A 132 -25.00 -1.87 11.01
N ASP A 133 -24.43 -0.66 10.99
CA ASP A 133 -24.67 0.35 9.95
C ASP A 133 -23.67 0.26 8.79
N GLY A 134 -22.72 -0.69 8.86
CA GLY A 134 -21.76 -1.02 7.82
C GLY A 134 -22.13 -2.32 7.12
N GLY A 135 -21.27 -3.34 7.28
CA GLY A 135 -21.44 -4.66 6.69
C GLY A 135 -22.43 -5.56 7.44
N ASN A 136 -22.61 -5.38 8.75
CA ASN A 136 -23.46 -6.23 9.60
C ASN A 136 -23.23 -7.74 9.36
N TYR A 137 -21.96 -8.15 9.29
CA TYR A 137 -21.50 -9.52 9.00
C TYR A 137 -21.93 -10.09 7.63
N ASP A 138 -22.38 -9.24 6.71
CA ASP A 138 -22.82 -9.60 5.36
C ASP A 138 -21.79 -9.13 4.31
N PRO A 139 -20.96 -10.03 3.75
CA PRO A 139 -19.92 -9.68 2.78
C PRO A 139 -20.47 -8.93 1.55
N SER A 140 -21.69 -9.23 1.11
CA SER A 140 -22.31 -8.59 -0.05
C SER A 140 -22.48 -7.08 0.09
N LYS A 141 -22.44 -6.56 1.34
CA LYS A 141 -22.49 -5.14 1.66
C LYS A 141 -21.11 -4.46 1.68
N MET A 142 -20.04 -5.19 1.48
CA MET A 142 -18.67 -4.68 1.52
C MET A 142 -18.08 -4.56 0.11
N LYS A 143 -17.05 -3.73 -0.03
CA LYS A 143 -16.28 -3.56 -1.27
C LYS A 143 -14.80 -3.51 -0.94
N ALA A 144 -13.99 -4.28 -1.65
CA ALA A 144 -12.54 -4.20 -1.57
C ALA A 144 -12.05 -2.89 -2.21
N VAL A 145 -11.14 -2.22 -1.52
CA VAL A 145 -10.51 -0.96 -1.93
C VAL A 145 -8.99 -1.05 -1.77
N VAL A 146 -8.28 -0.28 -2.58
CA VAL A 146 -6.81 -0.24 -2.59
C VAL A 146 -6.30 1.13 -2.16
N TYR A 147 -5.27 1.12 -1.33
CA TYR A 147 -4.39 2.27 -1.09
C TYR A 147 -2.94 1.82 -1.19
N SER A 148 -2.01 2.76 -1.21
CA SER A 148 -0.57 2.46 -1.27
C SER A 148 0.16 3.13 -0.12
N LYS A 149 1.27 2.52 0.29
CA LYS A 149 2.24 3.08 1.22
C LYS A 149 3.61 3.10 0.57
N HIS A 150 4.25 4.27 0.56
CA HIS A 150 5.69 4.40 0.32
C HIS A 150 6.42 4.52 1.66
N PHE A 151 7.51 3.77 1.83
CA PHE A 151 8.22 3.67 3.10
C PHE A 151 9.67 3.22 2.90
N TRP A 152 10.42 3.20 4.02
CA TRP A 152 11.83 2.84 4.04
C TRP A 152 12.05 1.38 4.47
N SER A 153 12.97 0.67 3.83
CA SER A 153 13.28 -0.74 4.12
C SER A 153 14.16 -0.93 5.37
N GLY A 154 15.11 -0.02 5.60
CA GLY A 154 16.13 -0.14 6.66
C GLY A 154 15.68 0.33 8.03
N GLN A 155 14.65 -0.31 8.59
CA GLN A 155 14.01 0.14 9.84
C GLN A 155 14.52 -0.54 11.12
N ASP A 156 15.38 -1.56 11.02
CA ASP A 156 15.95 -2.19 12.22
C ASP A 156 16.98 -1.27 12.88
N GLN A 157 16.60 -0.68 14.02
CA GLN A 157 17.47 0.19 14.82
C GLN A 157 18.68 -0.52 15.43
N ARG A 158 18.62 -1.85 15.55
CA ARG A 158 19.74 -2.68 16.01
C ARG A 158 20.61 -3.19 14.85
N GLY A 159 20.16 -2.98 13.62
CA GLY A 159 20.88 -3.34 12.40
C GLY A 159 22.03 -2.40 12.06
N SER A 160 22.71 -2.67 10.95
CA SER A 160 23.84 -1.85 10.51
C SER A 160 23.40 -0.43 10.14
N ALA A 161 24.26 0.55 10.41
CA ALA A 161 24.01 1.94 10.02
C ALA A 161 23.87 2.09 8.50
N ASP A 162 24.57 1.26 7.73
CA ASP A 162 24.50 1.27 6.26
C ASP A 162 23.10 0.92 5.77
N LYS A 163 22.49 -0.17 6.27
CA LYS A 163 21.11 -0.52 5.90
C LYS A 163 20.12 0.58 6.27
N ARG A 164 20.32 1.23 7.41
CA ARG A 164 19.47 2.36 7.83
C ARG A 164 19.59 3.58 6.92
N LYS A 165 20.74 3.80 6.27
CA LYS A 165 21.00 4.97 5.39
C LYS A 165 20.74 4.69 3.91
N TYR A 166 21.00 3.47 3.48
CA TYR A 166 21.08 3.08 2.07
C TYR A 166 20.05 2.02 1.64
N GLY A 167 19.35 1.41 2.60
CA GLY A 167 18.30 0.45 2.37
C GLY A 167 18.72 -0.96 2.78
N ASP A 168 17.78 -1.76 3.26
CA ASP A 168 17.97 -3.19 3.47
C ASP A 168 17.45 -3.95 2.25
N PRO A 169 18.33 -4.48 1.37
CA PRO A 169 17.90 -5.08 0.11
C PRO A 169 17.00 -6.31 0.27
N ASP A 170 17.03 -6.97 1.43
CA ASP A 170 16.24 -8.18 1.69
C ASP A 170 14.90 -7.87 2.41
N ALA A 171 14.77 -6.68 2.99
CA ALA A 171 13.57 -6.33 3.73
C ALA A 171 12.39 -6.02 2.80
N PHE A 172 11.21 -6.51 3.20
CA PHE A 172 9.92 -6.27 2.53
C PHE A 172 9.86 -6.71 1.06
N ARG A 173 10.63 -7.74 0.68
CA ARG A 173 10.44 -8.39 -0.61
C ARG A 173 9.11 -9.16 -0.62
N PRO A 174 8.37 -9.14 -1.74
CA PRO A 174 7.17 -9.94 -1.88
C PRO A 174 7.52 -11.43 -2.02
N ASP A 175 6.65 -12.28 -1.49
CA ASP A 175 6.64 -13.69 -1.85
C ASP A 175 6.44 -13.84 -3.36
N GLN A 176 7.26 -14.67 -4.00
CA GLN A 176 7.33 -14.75 -5.46
C GLN A 176 6.10 -15.42 -6.10
N GLY A 177 5.36 -16.24 -5.34
CA GLY A 177 4.15 -16.89 -5.85
C GLY A 177 2.90 -16.03 -5.69
N THR A 178 2.77 -15.37 -4.54
CA THR A 178 1.55 -14.64 -4.16
C THR A 178 1.64 -13.14 -4.40
N GLY A 179 2.85 -12.56 -4.37
CA GLY A 179 3.10 -11.13 -4.33
C GLY A 179 2.91 -10.50 -2.94
N LEU A 180 2.62 -11.30 -1.90
CA LEU A 180 2.36 -10.79 -0.54
C LEU A 180 3.64 -10.24 0.09
N VAL A 181 3.53 -9.09 0.75
CA VAL A 181 4.60 -8.48 1.54
C VAL A 181 4.27 -8.55 3.02
N ASP A 182 5.17 -9.08 3.84
CA ASP A 182 5.04 -9.05 5.29
C ASP A 182 5.38 -7.65 5.84
N MET A 183 4.33 -6.91 6.20
CA MET A 183 4.43 -5.56 6.78
C MET A 183 4.62 -5.54 8.30
N SER A 184 4.73 -6.69 8.98
CA SER A 184 4.84 -6.75 10.45
C SER A 184 6.10 -6.08 11.01
N LYS A 185 7.14 -5.95 10.19
CA LYS A 185 8.41 -5.30 10.55
C LYS A 185 8.47 -3.82 10.20
N ASP A 186 7.44 -3.28 9.55
CA ASP A 186 7.34 -1.85 9.30
C ASP A 186 6.93 -1.13 10.60
N ARG A 187 7.79 -0.22 11.04
CA ARG A 187 7.69 0.51 12.31
C ARG A 187 7.56 2.01 12.08
N ASN A 188 7.30 2.44 10.85
CA ASN A 188 7.23 3.86 10.47
C ASN A 188 8.52 4.63 10.78
N ILE A 189 9.68 3.98 10.65
CA ILE A 189 10.99 4.58 10.92
C ILE A 189 11.53 5.16 9.61
N PRO A 190 11.92 6.46 9.58
CA PRO A 190 12.43 7.09 8.37
C PRO A 190 13.82 6.58 7.99
N ARG A 191 14.19 6.85 6.74
CA ARG A 191 15.56 6.75 6.27
C ARG A 191 16.51 7.54 7.18
N SER A 192 17.64 6.95 7.54
CA SER A 192 18.66 7.68 8.29
C SER A 192 19.47 8.59 7.36
N PRO A 193 19.86 9.80 7.80
CA PRO A 193 20.68 10.70 7.01
C PRO A 193 22.05 10.09 6.70
N ALA A 194 22.45 10.17 5.44
CA ALA A 194 23.79 9.81 5.00
C ALA A 194 24.77 10.97 5.25
N LYS A 195 24.28 12.22 5.12
CA LYS A 195 25.05 13.45 5.34
C LYS A 195 24.38 14.37 6.36
N PRO A 196 25.16 15.19 7.09
CA PRO A 196 24.60 16.23 7.96
C PRO A 196 23.67 17.17 7.18
N GLY A 197 22.50 17.48 7.76
CA GLY A 197 21.49 18.35 7.15
C GLY A 197 20.45 17.63 6.29
N GLU A 198 20.64 16.35 5.96
CA GLU A 198 19.59 15.53 5.36
C GLU A 198 18.50 15.23 6.38
N SER A 199 17.24 15.33 5.95
CA SER A 199 16.06 14.94 6.71
C SER A 199 15.13 14.20 5.77
N TRP A 200 14.51 13.14 6.28
CA TRP A 200 13.68 12.24 5.48
C TRP A 200 12.36 12.02 6.20
N VAL A 201 11.27 12.04 5.44
CA VAL A 201 9.94 11.66 5.92
C VAL A 201 9.88 10.14 6.07
N ASN A 202 9.06 9.66 6.99
CA ASN A 202 9.00 8.24 7.32
C ASN A 202 8.11 7.40 6.39
N PHE A 203 7.04 7.99 5.86
CA PHE A 203 6.16 7.33 4.90
C PHE A 203 5.31 8.33 4.12
N ASP A 204 4.72 7.86 3.02
CA ASP A 204 3.64 8.52 2.29
C ASP A 204 2.49 7.53 2.01
N TYR A 205 1.26 8.03 1.92
CA TYR A 205 0.04 7.24 1.74
C TYR A 205 -0.83 7.78 0.61
N GLY A 206 -1.09 6.94 -0.40
CA GLY A 206 -1.91 7.28 -1.56
C GLY A 206 -3.22 6.51 -1.57
N TRP A 207 -4.35 7.22 -1.51
CA TRP A 207 -5.68 6.63 -1.64
C TRP A 207 -6.08 6.51 -3.11
N PHE A 208 -6.27 5.27 -3.57
CA PHE A 208 -6.84 4.98 -4.89
C PHE A 208 -8.34 4.68 -4.81
N GLY A 209 -8.76 3.91 -3.79
CA GLY A 209 -10.14 3.46 -3.66
C GLY A 209 -10.45 2.27 -4.57
N ALA A 210 -11.36 2.44 -5.54
CA ALA A 210 -11.83 1.36 -6.40
C ALA A 210 -12.22 1.87 -7.81
N GLN A 211 -11.38 2.73 -8.39
CA GLN A 211 -11.64 3.30 -9.72
C GLN A 211 -11.69 2.21 -10.79
N THR A 212 -12.58 2.39 -11.77
CA THR A 212 -12.80 1.42 -12.87
C THR A 212 -11.92 1.69 -14.09
N GLU A 213 -11.17 2.82 -14.12
CA GLU A 213 -10.21 3.13 -15.19
C GLU A 213 -9.21 1.98 -15.36
N ALA A 214 -9.13 1.42 -16.56
CA ALA A 214 -8.31 0.26 -16.86
C ALA A 214 -6.84 0.64 -17.01
N ASP A 215 -6.57 1.83 -17.56
CA ASP A 215 -5.22 2.35 -17.72
C ASP A 215 -4.68 2.85 -16.37
N ALA A 216 -3.78 2.08 -15.76
CA ALA A 216 -3.18 2.40 -14.47
C ALA A 216 -2.64 3.83 -14.43
N ASP A 217 -2.02 4.30 -15.52
CA ASP A 217 -1.41 5.64 -15.59
C ASP A 217 -2.42 6.78 -15.53
N LYS A 218 -3.69 6.50 -15.81
CA LYS A 218 -4.80 7.48 -15.74
C LYS A 218 -5.50 7.50 -14.39
N THR A 219 -5.29 6.49 -13.56
CA THR A 219 -5.86 6.44 -12.20
C THR A 219 -5.33 7.56 -11.33
N ILE A 220 -6.16 8.01 -10.38
CA ILE A 220 -5.85 9.10 -9.45
C ILE A 220 -5.51 8.56 -8.06
N TRP A 221 -4.47 9.12 -7.45
CA TRP A 221 -3.98 8.79 -6.12
C TRP A 221 -4.04 10.04 -5.26
N THR A 222 -4.87 10.02 -4.24
CA THR A 222 -5.09 11.18 -3.36
C THR A 222 -4.22 11.04 -2.11
N HIS A 223 -3.35 12.00 -1.87
CA HIS A 223 -2.41 12.02 -0.73
C HIS A 223 -2.21 13.46 -0.26
N ALA A 224 -1.38 13.69 0.75
CA ALA A 224 -1.14 15.03 1.26
C ALA A 224 0.30 15.21 1.71
N ASN A 225 0.80 16.44 1.58
CA ASN A 225 2.20 16.77 1.85
C ASN A 225 2.65 16.50 3.30
N HIS A 226 1.90 16.98 4.30
CA HIS A 226 2.23 16.86 5.72
C HIS A 226 1.00 17.18 6.58
N TYR A 227 1.11 17.03 7.90
CA TYR A 227 0.03 17.38 8.83
C TYR A 227 -0.31 18.88 8.78
N HIS A 228 -1.54 19.24 9.15
CA HIS A 228 -2.05 20.60 9.03
C HIS A 228 -1.50 21.51 10.14
N ALA A 229 -0.56 22.40 9.79
CA ALA A 229 0.07 23.33 10.73
C ALA A 229 0.07 24.78 10.18
N PRO A 230 -1.11 25.38 9.92
CA PRO A 230 -1.22 26.64 9.18
C PRO A 230 -0.47 27.82 9.83
N ASN A 231 -0.30 27.78 11.16
CA ASN A 231 0.42 28.79 11.92
C ASN A 231 1.85 28.37 12.31
N GLY A 232 2.34 27.24 11.81
CA GLY A 232 3.65 26.65 12.14
C GLY A 232 4.61 26.65 10.95
N GLY A 233 5.83 26.18 11.18
CA GLY A 233 6.90 26.19 10.17
C GLY A 233 6.66 25.31 8.94
N MET A 234 5.76 24.31 9.02
CA MET A 234 5.35 23.51 7.86
C MET A 234 4.22 24.15 7.06
N GLY A 235 3.45 25.07 7.65
CA GLY A 235 2.31 25.69 6.99
C GLY A 235 1.09 24.77 6.84
N PRO A 236 0.10 25.17 6.02
CA PRO A 236 -1.13 24.40 5.85
C PRO A 236 -0.87 23.09 5.08
N MET A 237 -1.55 22.03 5.50
CA MET A 237 -1.68 20.80 4.71
C MET A 237 -2.35 21.09 3.37
N ASN A 238 -1.77 20.57 2.29
CA ASN A 238 -2.37 20.54 0.96
C ASN A 238 -2.59 19.08 0.54
N VAL A 239 -3.78 18.82 0.03
CA VAL A 239 -4.14 17.51 -0.55
C VAL A 239 -3.82 17.56 -2.04
N TYR A 240 -3.19 16.50 -2.52
CA TYR A 240 -2.76 16.32 -3.90
C TYR A 240 -3.54 15.16 -4.50
N GLU A 241 -3.96 15.33 -5.75
CA GLU A 241 -4.55 14.29 -6.56
C GLU A 241 -3.58 14.03 -7.72
N SER A 242 -2.80 12.96 -7.61
CA SER A 242 -1.73 12.62 -8.55
C SER A 242 -2.18 11.55 -9.52
N LYS A 243 -1.76 11.63 -10.80
CA LYS A 243 -1.82 10.46 -11.70
C LYS A 243 -0.88 9.37 -11.17
N PHE A 244 -1.15 8.10 -11.49
CA PHE A 244 -0.34 6.99 -10.98
C PHE A 244 1.15 7.14 -11.25
N ARG A 245 1.56 7.57 -12.45
CA ARG A 245 2.98 7.81 -12.77
C ARG A 245 3.64 8.87 -11.88
N ASN A 246 2.88 9.84 -11.40
CA ASN A 246 3.36 10.85 -10.46
C ASN A 246 3.44 10.28 -9.04
N TRP A 247 2.50 9.42 -8.66
CA TRP A 247 2.54 8.70 -7.39
C TRP A 247 3.74 7.74 -7.35
N SER A 248 3.79 6.77 -8.27
CA SER A 248 4.80 5.69 -8.29
C SER A 248 6.23 6.15 -8.61
N ALA A 249 6.43 7.40 -9.03
CA ALA A 249 7.77 7.98 -9.10
C ALA A 249 8.44 8.07 -7.72
N GLY A 250 7.63 8.20 -6.66
CA GLY A 250 8.08 8.23 -5.28
C GLY A 250 9.09 9.33 -4.98
N TYR A 251 9.82 9.15 -3.88
CA TYR A 251 10.84 10.08 -3.40
C TYR A 251 12.12 9.33 -3.01
N ALA A 252 13.20 10.07 -2.72
CA ALA A 252 14.44 9.47 -2.22
C ALA A 252 14.33 8.97 -0.77
N ASP A 253 13.32 9.45 -0.04
CA ASP A 253 12.90 9.02 1.30
C ASP A 253 12.52 7.53 1.34
N PHE A 254 11.97 7.02 0.23
CA PHE A 254 11.31 5.73 0.17
C PHE A 254 11.98 4.83 -0.87
N ASP A 255 12.20 3.58 -0.50
CA ASP A 255 12.75 2.54 -1.38
C ASP A 255 11.83 1.32 -1.49
N ARG A 256 10.68 1.35 -0.82
CA ARG A 256 9.62 0.34 -0.91
C ARG A 256 8.28 1.00 -1.16
N GLY A 257 7.49 0.36 -2.00
CA GLY A 257 6.09 0.68 -2.23
C GLY A 257 5.24 -0.58 -2.12
N THR A 258 4.15 -0.49 -1.36
CA THR A 258 3.17 -1.57 -1.25
C THR A 258 1.78 -1.11 -1.65
N TYR A 259 0.98 -2.04 -2.13
CA TYR A 259 -0.40 -1.86 -2.54
C TYR A 259 -1.29 -2.71 -1.64
N VAL A 260 -2.06 -2.04 -0.80
CA VAL A 260 -2.78 -2.66 0.30
C VAL A 260 -4.25 -2.76 -0.02
N ILE A 261 -4.83 -3.93 0.23
CA ILE A 261 -6.27 -4.16 0.12
C ILE A 261 -6.91 -4.07 1.52
N THR A 262 -8.00 -3.34 1.61
CA THR A 262 -8.93 -3.36 2.75
C THR A 262 -10.37 -3.31 2.26
N PHE A 263 -11.36 -3.27 3.16
CA PHE A 263 -12.76 -3.26 2.80
C PHE A 263 -13.47 -2.04 3.40
N ILE A 264 -14.46 -1.52 2.68
CA ILE A 264 -15.39 -0.50 3.17
C ILE A 264 -16.84 -0.91 2.86
N PRO A 265 -17.84 -0.39 3.57
CA PRO A 265 -19.24 -0.59 3.20
C PRO A 265 -19.55 -0.01 1.82
N LYS A 266 -20.34 -0.72 1.00
CA LYS A 266 -20.82 -0.26 -0.31
C LYS A 266 -21.71 0.98 -0.22
N SER A 267 -22.28 1.26 0.95
CA SER A 267 -23.04 2.48 1.22
C SER A 267 -22.17 3.75 1.24
N TRP A 268 -20.84 3.60 1.35
CA TRP A 268 -19.91 4.72 1.33
C TRP A 268 -19.51 5.09 -0.10
N ASN A 269 -19.28 6.39 -0.34
CA ASN A 269 -18.83 6.92 -1.63
C ASN A 269 -17.38 7.45 -1.61
N THR A 270 -16.54 6.99 -0.67
CA THR A 270 -15.12 7.37 -0.55
C THR A 270 -14.22 6.67 -1.58
N ALA A 271 -14.74 5.64 -2.25
CA ALA A 271 -14.10 4.93 -3.36
C ALA A 271 -15.06 4.85 -4.56
N PRO A 272 -15.36 5.97 -5.23
CA PRO A 272 -16.21 5.98 -6.41
C PRO A 272 -15.54 5.28 -7.60
N ALA A 273 -16.33 4.96 -8.63
CA ALA A 273 -15.83 4.35 -9.87
C ALA A 273 -14.92 5.30 -10.68
N GLU A 274 -15.16 6.61 -10.57
CA GLU A 274 -14.38 7.67 -11.22
C GLU A 274 -13.92 8.69 -10.18
N VAL A 275 -12.66 9.10 -10.27
CA VAL A 275 -12.09 10.23 -9.51
C VAL A 275 -11.52 11.21 -10.53
N LYS A 276 -11.85 12.49 -10.38
CA LYS A 276 -11.37 13.58 -11.24
C LYS A 276 -10.41 14.46 -10.44
N GLN A 277 -9.33 14.90 -11.08
CA GLN A 277 -8.42 15.86 -10.47
C GLN A 277 -9.05 17.26 -10.46
N GLY A 278 -8.87 17.95 -9.34
CA GLY A 278 -9.37 19.30 -9.12
C GLY A 278 -10.88 19.35 -8.91
N TRP A 279 -11.42 20.54 -9.12
CA TRP A 279 -12.85 20.84 -8.96
C TRP A 279 -13.38 21.44 -10.27
N PRO A 280 -14.45 20.86 -10.82
CA PRO A 280 -15.72 21.58 -10.86
C PRO A 280 -16.91 20.84 -10.23
#